data_AF-A0A2U2AQC7-F1
#
_entry.id   AF-A0A2U2AQC7-F1
#
_cell.length_a   1.000
_cell.length_b   1.000
_cell.length_c   1.000
_cell.angle_alpha   90.00
_cell.angle_beta   90.00
_cell.angle_gamma   90.00
#
_symmetry.space_group_name_H-M   'P 1'
#
loop_
_entity.id
_entity.type
_entity.pdbx_description
1 polymer ?
#
loop_
_entity_poly.entity_id
_entity_poly.type
_entity_poly.pdbx_seq_one_letter_code
_entity_poly.pdbx_strand_id
1 'polypeptide(L)'
;MKKLFFSVALFSLSAAYASNCSSIENDIARLACYDKNAENSKNNENEQNESDKLKKEYDDWIVNITESPLDDSKEVTIIKFANDYKNKRSPAILMLRCQRDKTDAFVSWDEYLGSNNMKVAYRIDKEEAKNSWWNASSNGQASFIPKPISFIKSLEGKETIYIEAEKYRGGRVSATFDISGIKEVIEPLRKACNW
;
A
#
# COMPACT_ATOMS: atom_id res chain seq x y z
N MET A 1 -61.27 4.02 -13.71
CA MET A 1 -60.61 2.72 -13.99
C MET A 1 -59.10 2.96 -14.12
N LYS A 2 -58.32 2.68 -13.07
CA LYS A 2 -56.84 2.82 -13.06
C LYS A 2 -56.22 1.48 -13.45
N LYS A 3 -55.37 1.46 -14.49
CA LYS A 3 -54.55 0.31 -14.86
C LYS A 3 -53.35 0.23 -13.91
N LEU A 4 -53.17 -0.91 -13.23
CA LEU A 4 -51.93 -1.25 -12.52
C LEU A 4 -50.94 -1.86 -13.52
N PHE A 5 -49.75 -1.28 -13.63
CA PHE A 5 -48.60 -1.90 -14.27
C PHE A 5 -47.72 -2.50 -13.17
N PHE A 6 -47.55 -3.82 -13.16
CA PHE A 6 -46.51 -4.49 -12.38
C PHE A 6 -45.22 -4.50 -13.22
N SER A 7 -44.22 -3.74 -12.78
CA SER A 7 -42.86 -3.80 -13.34
C SER A 7 -42.10 -4.93 -12.65
N VAL A 8 -41.77 -5.97 -13.39
CA VAL A 8 -40.86 -7.03 -12.92
C VAL A 8 -39.43 -6.55 -13.17
N ALA A 9 -38.70 -6.27 -12.10
CA ALA A 9 -37.28 -5.98 -12.17
C ALA A 9 -36.52 -7.26 -12.54
N LEU A 10 -36.02 -7.32 -13.78
CA LEU A 10 -35.05 -8.32 -14.22
C LEU A 10 -33.71 -8.04 -13.52
N PHE A 11 -33.37 -8.85 -12.52
CA PHE A 11 -31.99 -8.97 -12.06
C PHE A 11 -31.17 -9.59 -13.19
N SER A 12 -30.36 -8.78 -13.85
CA SER A 12 -29.36 -9.27 -14.79
C SER A 12 -28.26 -9.98 -14.01
N LEU A 13 -28.38 -11.31 -13.84
CA LEU A 13 -27.20 -12.12 -13.57
C LEU A 13 -26.24 -11.96 -14.76
N SER A 14 -24.98 -11.65 -14.46
CA SER A 14 -23.94 -11.51 -15.47
C SER A 14 -23.87 -12.77 -16.32
N ALA A 15 -24.21 -12.65 -17.61
CA ALA A 15 -24.39 -13.74 -18.56
C ALA A 15 -23.07 -14.43 -18.99
N ALA A 16 -21.97 -14.23 -18.27
CA ALA A 16 -20.63 -14.61 -18.74
C ALA A 16 -20.15 -16.01 -18.30
N TYR A 17 -20.80 -16.67 -17.33
CA TYR A 17 -20.35 -18.00 -16.84
C TYR A 17 -21.26 -19.17 -17.24
N ALA A 18 -22.43 -18.89 -17.81
CA ALA A 18 -23.41 -19.92 -18.19
C ALA A 18 -23.13 -20.59 -19.55
N SER A 19 -22.17 -20.09 -20.33
CA SER A 19 -22.06 -20.43 -21.76
C SER A 19 -21.56 -21.84 -22.06
N ASN A 20 -20.83 -22.48 -21.14
CA ASN A 20 -20.16 -23.76 -21.44
C ASN A 20 -20.85 -24.98 -20.80
N CYS A 21 -21.71 -24.80 -19.79
CA CYS A 21 -22.44 -25.92 -19.18
C CYS A 21 -23.78 -26.20 -19.88
N SER A 22 -24.37 -25.22 -20.57
CA SER A 22 -25.69 -25.34 -21.21
C SER A 22 -25.71 -26.28 -22.41
N SER A 23 -24.55 -26.55 -23.03
CA SER A 23 -24.39 -27.47 -24.15
C SER A 23 -24.26 -28.95 -23.73
N ILE A 24 -24.23 -29.25 -22.43
CA ILE A 24 -24.15 -30.63 -21.93
C ILE A 24 -25.54 -31.27 -21.96
N GLU A 25 -25.71 -32.32 -22.77
CA GLU A 25 -26.98 -33.03 -22.90
C GLU A 25 -27.35 -33.86 -21.66
N ASN A 26 -26.36 -34.50 -21.02
CA ASN A 26 -26.62 -35.31 -19.84
C ASN A 26 -26.96 -34.44 -18.62
N ASP A 27 -28.15 -34.62 -18.07
CA ASP A 27 -28.68 -33.79 -16.99
C ASP A 27 -27.82 -33.81 -15.71
N ILE A 28 -27.26 -34.97 -15.34
CA ILE A 28 -26.43 -35.12 -14.14
C ILE A 28 -25.08 -34.43 -14.35
N ALA A 29 -24.46 -34.61 -15.52
CA ALA A 29 -23.20 -33.97 -15.85
C ALA A 29 -23.35 -32.45 -15.99
N ARG A 30 -24.48 -31.99 -16.53
CA ARG A 30 -24.82 -30.57 -16.62
C ARG A 30 -24.99 -29.95 -15.24
N LEU A 31 -25.70 -30.62 -14.34
CA LEU A 31 -25.87 -30.16 -12.95
C LEU A 31 -24.52 -30.04 -12.24
N ALA A 32 -23.67 -31.07 -12.34
CA ALA A 32 -22.33 -31.05 -11.74
C ALA A 32 -21.44 -29.91 -12.30
N CYS A 33 -21.59 -29.55 -13.57
CA CYS A 33 -20.89 -28.42 -14.19
C CYS A 33 -21.29 -27.08 -13.55
N TYR A 34 -22.59 -26.89 -13.31
CA TYR A 34 -23.09 -25.69 -12.64
C TYR A 34 -22.62 -25.59 -11.19
N ASP A 35 -22.67 -26.70 -10.45
CA ASP A 35 -22.24 -26.75 -9.06
C ASP A 35 -20.74 -26.41 -8.92
N LYS A 36 -19.90 -26.98 -9.79
CA LYS A 36 -18.46 -26.70 -9.83
C LYS A 36 -18.16 -25.22 -10.12
N ASN A 37 -18.92 -24.60 -11.03
CA ASN A 37 -18.74 -23.18 -11.33
C ASN A 37 -19.17 -22.29 -10.16
N ALA A 38 -20.26 -22.66 -9.47
CA ALA A 38 -20.71 -21.95 -8.28
C ALA A 38 -19.70 -22.05 -7.11
N GLU A 39 -19.03 -23.20 -6.95
CA GLU A 39 -17.93 -23.36 -5.99
C GLU A 39 -16.71 -22.52 -6.35
N ASN A 40 -16.33 -22.47 -7.63
CA ASN A 40 -15.23 -21.63 -8.09
C ASN A 40 -15.50 -20.13 -7.89
N SER A 41 -16.75 -19.69 -8.07
CA SER A 41 -17.15 -18.31 -7.76
C SER A 41 -17.01 -17.97 -6.28
N LYS A 42 -17.34 -18.91 -5.37
CA LYS A 42 -17.14 -18.72 -3.93
C LYS A 42 -15.66 -18.65 -3.53
N ASN A 43 -14.80 -19.41 -4.21
CA ASN A 43 -13.36 -19.37 -3.96
C ASN A 43 -12.71 -18.05 -4.44
N ASN A 44 -13.15 -17.53 -5.59
CA ASN A 44 -12.71 -16.21 -6.09
C ASN A 44 -13.19 -15.05 -5.23
N GLU A 45 -14.40 -15.15 -4.66
CA GLU A 45 -14.89 -14.19 -3.66
C GLU A 45 -14.01 -14.20 -2.40
N ASN A 46 -13.49 -15.35 -1.94
CA ASN A 46 -12.63 -15.39 -0.75
C ASN A 46 -11.25 -14.74 -0.96
N GLU A 47 -10.63 -14.89 -2.13
CA GLU A 47 -9.35 -14.23 -2.46
C GLU A 47 -9.54 -12.71 -2.70
N GLN A 48 -10.65 -12.29 -3.31
CA GLN A 48 -11.01 -10.87 -3.43
C GLN A 48 -11.41 -10.28 -2.07
N ASN A 49 -12.10 -11.02 -1.22
CA ASN A 49 -12.50 -10.57 0.12
C ASN A 49 -11.30 -10.42 1.07
N GLU A 50 -10.25 -11.23 0.96
CA GLU A 50 -9.04 -11.06 1.80
C GLU A 50 -8.22 -9.83 1.39
N SER A 51 -8.09 -9.59 0.08
CA SER A 51 -7.43 -8.40 -0.46
C SER A 51 -8.23 -7.10 -0.27
N ASP A 52 -9.56 -7.14 -0.39
CA ASP A 52 -10.44 -5.99 -0.10
C ASP A 52 -10.60 -5.72 1.39
N LYS A 53 -10.51 -6.74 2.25
CA LYS A 53 -10.48 -6.57 3.71
C LYS A 53 -9.16 -5.95 4.19
N LEU A 54 -8.02 -6.35 3.62
CA LEU A 54 -6.72 -5.69 3.84
C LEU A 54 -6.70 -4.25 3.33
N LYS A 55 -7.30 -3.96 2.17
CA LYS A 55 -7.43 -2.58 1.64
C LYS A 55 -8.26 -1.67 2.53
N LYS A 56 -9.34 -2.19 3.12
CA LYS A 56 -10.30 -1.42 3.92
C LYS A 56 -9.85 -1.22 5.37
N GLU A 57 -8.88 -2.01 5.86
CA GLU A 57 -8.35 -1.90 7.22
C GLU A 57 -7.21 -0.87 7.34
N TYR A 58 -6.61 -0.46 6.21
CA TYR A 58 -5.45 0.43 6.16
C TYR A 58 -5.62 1.66 5.29
N ASP A 59 -6.84 2.21 5.19
CA ASP A 59 -7.43 3.12 4.16
C ASP A 59 -6.53 4.11 3.35
N ASP A 60 -5.27 4.37 3.71
CA ASP A 60 -4.28 5.16 2.96
C ASP A 60 -2.86 4.53 2.81
N TRP A 61 -2.54 3.45 3.53
CA TRP A 61 -1.28 2.73 3.38
C TRP A 61 -1.39 1.74 2.23
N ILE A 62 -0.41 1.76 1.32
CA ILE A 62 -0.31 0.77 0.25
C ILE A 62 0.77 -0.24 0.63
N VAL A 63 0.36 -1.50 0.75
CA VAL A 63 1.27 -2.63 0.99
C VAL A 63 1.35 -3.46 -0.29
N ASN A 64 2.56 -3.65 -0.79
CA ASN A 64 2.84 -4.50 -1.94
C ASN A 64 3.84 -5.58 -1.53
N ILE A 65 3.53 -6.84 -1.85
CA ILE A 65 4.37 -7.99 -1.58
C ILE A 65 4.67 -8.64 -2.92
N THR A 66 5.95 -8.80 -3.24
CA THR A 66 6.42 -9.39 -4.49
C THR A 66 7.46 -10.47 -4.19
N GLU A 67 7.70 -11.32 -5.16
CA GLU A 67 8.76 -12.32 -5.11
C GLU A 67 9.90 -11.87 -6.03
N SER A 68 11.12 -11.93 -5.52
CA SER A 68 12.33 -11.57 -6.27
C SER A 68 12.59 -12.62 -7.35
N PRO A 69 12.66 -12.24 -8.63
CA PRO A 69 12.97 -13.20 -9.70
C PRO A 69 14.43 -13.70 -9.67
N LEU A 70 15.27 -13.17 -8.77
CA LEU A 70 16.67 -13.56 -8.66
C LEU A 70 16.87 -14.76 -7.73
N ASP A 71 16.04 -14.89 -6.70
CA ASP A 71 16.27 -15.82 -5.58
C ASP A 71 15.00 -16.23 -4.84
N ASP A 72 13.82 -15.94 -5.38
CA ASP A 72 12.50 -16.24 -4.82
C ASP A 72 12.27 -15.64 -3.41
N SER A 73 13.10 -14.67 -3.01
CA SER A 73 12.93 -13.98 -1.73
C SER A 73 11.70 -13.07 -1.75
N LYS A 74 10.98 -13.01 -0.64
CA LYS A 74 9.85 -12.08 -0.50
C LYS A 74 10.35 -10.66 -0.32
N GLU A 75 9.98 -9.78 -1.24
CA GLU A 75 10.18 -8.34 -1.14
C GLU A 75 8.88 -7.67 -0.70
N VAL A 76 8.98 -6.68 0.19
CA VAL A 76 7.82 -5.96 0.72
C VAL A 76 8.05 -4.48 0.57
N THR A 77 7.07 -3.76 0.05
CA THR A 77 7.06 -2.30 -0.04
C THR A 77 5.79 -1.77 0.62
N ILE A 78 5.95 -0.80 1.51
CA ILE A 78 4.88 -0.11 2.22
C ILE A 78 5.01 1.39 1.94
N ILE A 79 3.92 2.01 1.54
CA ILE A 79 3.89 3.38 1.02
C ILE A 79 2.84 4.18 1.79
N LYS A 80 3.21 5.38 2.23
CA LYS A 80 2.28 6.41 2.72
C LYS A 80 2.48 7.70 1.95
N PHE A 81 1.39 8.25 1.44
CA PHE A 81 1.38 9.59 0.84
C PHE A 81 1.33 10.67 1.90
N ALA A 82 2.02 11.79 1.65
CA ALA A 82 1.96 12.94 2.53
C ALA A 82 0.56 13.59 2.50
N ASN A 83 0.06 14.04 3.65
CA ASN A 83 -1.26 14.65 3.85
C ASN A 83 -1.37 16.07 3.26
N ASP A 84 -0.26 16.77 3.09
CA ASP A 84 -0.19 18.17 2.65
C ASP A 84 -0.25 18.34 1.12
N TYR A 85 -0.69 17.30 0.41
CA TYR A 85 -0.69 17.19 -1.04
C TYR A 85 -1.81 17.92 -1.78
N LYS A 86 -2.76 18.57 -1.07
CA LYS A 86 -4.02 19.07 -1.67
C LYS A 86 -3.84 20.00 -2.89
N ASN A 87 -2.64 20.51 -3.16
CA ASN A 87 -2.32 21.37 -4.30
C ASN A 87 -1.05 20.97 -5.09
N LYS A 88 -0.50 19.76 -4.93
CA LYS A 88 0.73 19.31 -5.61
C LYS A 88 0.45 18.23 -6.65
N ARG A 89 1.16 18.29 -7.79
CA ARG A 89 1.03 17.31 -8.88
C ARG A 89 1.50 15.91 -8.46
N SER A 90 2.55 15.85 -7.64
CA SER A 90 2.96 14.60 -6.98
C SER A 90 3.21 14.84 -5.48
N PRO A 91 2.55 14.11 -4.57
CA PRO A 91 2.86 14.16 -3.14
C PRO A 91 4.25 13.57 -2.85
N ALA A 92 4.88 14.04 -1.77
CA ALA A 92 5.98 13.29 -1.17
C ALA A 92 5.46 11.96 -0.61
N ILE A 93 6.33 10.96 -0.57
CA ILE A 93 5.99 9.60 -0.17
C ILE A 93 6.95 9.14 0.92
N LEU A 94 6.42 8.62 2.02
CA LEU A 94 7.19 7.81 2.98
C LEU A 94 7.15 6.36 2.49
N MET A 95 8.33 5.81 2.21
CA MET A 95 8.48 4.43 1.75
C MET A 95 9.28 3.62 2.77
N LEU A 96 8.71 2.49 3.16
CA LEU A 96 9.37 1.45 3.94
C LEU A 96 9.48 0.22 3.03
N ARG A 97 10.64 -0.42 2.97
CA ARG A 97 10.78 -1.65 2.18
C ARG A 97 11.70 -2.66 2.82
N CYS A 98 11.39 -3.92 2.59
CA CYS A 98 12.30 -5.04 2.72
C CYS A 98 12.68 -5.50 1.31
N GLN A 99 13.97 -5.44 0.99
CA GLN A 99 14.51 -5.92 -0.28
C GLN A 99 15.85 -6.61 -0.01
N ARG A 100 15.99 -7.87 -0.44
CA ARG A 100 17.21 -8.67 -0.27
C ARG A 100 17.68 -8.70 1.19
N ASP A 101 16.77 -9.08 2.10
CA ASP A 101 16.96 -9.11 3.56
C ASP A 101 17.39 -7.78 4.21
N LYS A 102 17.27 -6.66 3.48
CA LYS A 102 17.61 -5.33 3.97
C LYS A 102 16.37 -4.46 4.08
N THR A 103 16.17 -3.93 5.29
CA THR A 103 15.16 -2.90 5.53
C THR A 103 15.71 -1.52 5.21
N ASP A 104 15.03 -0.80 4.33
CA ASP A 104 15.25 0.62 4.08
C ASP A 104 13.99 1.41 4.45
N ALA A 105 14.18 2.65 4.89
CA ALA A 105 13.12 3.63 5.06
C ALA A 105 13.61 4.96 4.48
N PHE A 106 12.78 5.62 3.69
CA PHE A 106 13.14 6.89 3.07
C PHE A 106 11.91 7.72 2.71
N VAL A 107 12.13 9.02 2.51
CA VAL A 107 11.13 9.90 1.89
C VAL A 107 11.52 10.16 0.45
N SER A 108 10.61 9.89 -0.48
CA SER A 108 10.71 10.30 -1.88
C SER A 108 10.02 11.65 -2.05
N TRP A 109 10.72 12.59 -2.67
CA TRP A 109 10.28 13.97 -2.87
C TRP A 109 9.96 14.22 -4.36
N ASP A 110 9.10 15.19 -4.64
CA ASP A 110 8.73 15.61 -6.01
C ASP A 110 9.74 16.61 -6.62
N GLU A 111 10.90 16.79 -5.99
CA GLU A 111 11.95 17.69 -6.47
C GLU A 111 13.36 17.16 -6.14
N TYR A 112 14.36 17.64 -6.89
CA TYR A 112 15.76 17.31 -6.64
C TYR A 112 16.29 18.09 -5.42
N LEU A 113 16.71 17.36 -4.39
CA LEU A 113 17.25 17.94 -3.15
C LEU A 113 18.77 18.00 -3.13
N GLY A 114 19.45 17.16 -3.91
CA GLY A 114 20.91 17.05 -3.92
C GLY A 114 21.40 15.61 -3.81
N SER A 115 22.68 15.36 -4.11
CA SER A 115 23.32 14.04 -4.06
C SER A 115 24.13 13.78 -2.79
N ASN A 116 24.31 14.79 -1.94
CA ASN A 116 25.02 14.67 -0.67
C ASN A 116 24.06 14.36 0.48
N ASN A 117 24.61 13.91 1.61
CA ASN A 117 23.85 13.79 2.84
C ASN A 117 23.21 15.12 3.20
N MET A 118 21.94 15.09 3.57
CA MET A 118 21.13 16.26 3.86
C MET A 118 20.69 16.29 5.32
N LYS A 119 20.60 17.49 5.87
CA LYS A 119 20.08 17.69 7.21
C LYS A 119 18.56 17.57 7.16
N VAL A 120 18.03 16.70 8.02
CA VAL A 120 16.60 16.45 8.16
C VAL A 120 16.19 16.74 9.59
N ALA A 121 15.15 17.55 9.75
CA ALA A 121 14.43 17.71 11.00
C ALA A 121 13.14 16.91 10.91
N TYR A 122 12.79 16.16 11.96
CA TYR A 122 11.52 15.46 12.01
C TYR A 122 10.90 15.53 13.40
N ARG A 123 9.58 15.51 13.45
CA ARG A 123 8.78 15.54 14.67
C ARG A 123 7.68 14.50 14.57
N ILE A 124 7.63 13.62 15.57
CA ILE A 124 6.60 12.60 15.70
C ILE A 124 5.56 13.13 16.68
N ASP A 125 4.30 13.19 16.27
CA ASP A 125 3.21 13.81 17.01
C ASP A 125 3.61 15.18 17.58
N LYS A 126 3.51 15.33 18.91
CA LYS A 126 3.86 16.55 19.65
C LYS A 126 5.19 16.45 20.37
N GLU A 127 5.98 15.40 20.13
CA GLU A 127 7.31 15.23 20.74
C GLU A 127 8.29 16.34 20.34
N GLU A 128 9.45 16.40 20.99
CA GLU A 128 10.52 17.31 20.57
C GLU A 128 11.03 16.95 19.17
N ALA A 129 11.33 17.99 18.36
CA ALA A 129 11.88 17.80 17.03
C ALA A 129 13.31 17.25 17.11
N LYS A 130 13.60 16.23 16.31
CA LYS A 130 14.91 15.60 16.20
C LYS A 130 15.59 16.05 14.91
N ASN A 131 16.91 16.20 14.96
CA ASN A 131 17.74 16.49 13.79
C ASN A 131 18.61 15.28 13.46
N SER A 132 18.74 14.94 12.18
CA SER A 132 19.57 13.83 11.71
C SER A 132 20.09 14.10 10.30
N TRP A 133 21.24 13.51 9.97
CA TRP A 133 21.75 13.47 8.60
C TRP A 133 21.20 12.25 7.88
N TRP A 134 20.55 12.44 6.73
CA TRP A 134 19.99 11.37 5.90
C TRP A 134 20.75 11.30 4.58
N ASN A 135 20.90 10.09 4.02
CA ASN A 135 21.64 9.91 2.78
C ASN A 135 20.75 10.26 1.59
N ALA A 136 21.27 10.97 0.60
CA ALA A 136 20.54 11.18 -0.65
C ALA A 136 20.46 9.90 -1.48
N SER A 137 19.39 9.75 -2.27
CA SER A 137 19.35 8.78 -3.36
C SER A 137 20.34 9.15 -4.47
N SER A 138 20.64 8.19 -5.34
CA SER A 138 21.50 8.42 -6.52
C SER A 138 20.98 9.49 -7.46
N ASN A 139 19.66 9.61 -7.61
CA ASN A 139 19.01 10.68 -8.39
C ASN A 139 18.71 11.94 -7.56
N GLY A 140 19.09 11.98 -6.28
CA GLY A 140 18.93 13.11 -5.36
C GLY A 140 17.49 13.53 -5.04
N GLN A 141 16.51 12.66 -5.30
CA GLN A 141 15.09 12.90 -5.05
C GLN A 141 14.54 12.14 -3.84
N ALA A 142 15.37 11.36 -3.13
CA ALA A 142 14.97 10.69 -1.91
C ALA A 142 15.97 10.91 -0.77
N SER A 143 15.49 10.86 0.47
CA SER A 143 16.30 10.96 1.67
C SER A 143 16.15 9.69 2.52
N PHE A 144 17.24 8.92 2.59
CA PHE A 144 17.32 7.63 3.28
C PHE A 144 17.68 7.77 4.74
N ILE A 145 16.88 7.12 5.58
CA ILE A 145 17.01 7.13 7.03
C ILE A 145 18.17 6.19 7.44
N PRO A 146 19.17 6.66 8.22
CA PRO A 146 20.35 5.85 8.56
C PRO A 146 20.08 4.61 9.42
N LYS A 147 19.06 4.67 10.29
CA LYS A 147 18.68 3.58 11.21
C LYS A 147 17.22 3.20 10.98
N PRO A 148 16.88 2.58 9.84
CA PRO A 148 15.50 2.45 9.39
C PRO A 148 14.65 1.62 10.35
N ILE A 149 15.15 0.49 10.86
CA ILE A 149 14.43 -0.34 11.83
C ILE A 149 14.10 0.43 13.11
N SER A 150 15.09 1.11 13.70
CA SER A 150 14.87 1.91 14.91
C SER A 150 13.91 3.06 14.68
N PHE A 151 13.97 3.68 13.50
CA PHE A 151 13.04 4.74 13.11
C PHE A 151 11.62 4.20 12.99
N ILE A 152 11.41 3.11 12.26
CA ILE A 152 10.07 2.50 12.10
C ILE A 152 9.49 2.09 13.45
N LYS A 153 10.27 1.45 14.33
CA LYS A 153 9.82 1.11 15.70
C LYS A 153 9.40 2.35 16.50
N SER A 154 10.02 3.51 16.27
CA SER A 154 9.64 4.76 16.95
C SER A 154 8.31 5.36 16.48
N LEU A 155 7.80 4.90 15.32
CA LEU A 155 6.52 5.35 14.77
C LEU A 155 5.33 4.54 15.30
N GLU A 156 5.57 3.39 15.93
CA GLU A 156 4.49 2.50 16.37
C GLU A 156 3.63 3.16 17.46
N GLY A 157 2.31 3.11 17.26
CA GLY A 157 1.34 3.74 18.17
C GLY A 157 1.32 5.28 18.09
N LYS A 158 1.91 5.86 17.04
CA LYS A 158 1.92 7.29 16.76
C LYS A 158 0.95 7.61 15.63
N GLU A 159 0.52 8.86 15.55
CA GLU A 159 -0.50 9.29 14.60
C GLU A 159 0.10 10.06 13.44
N THR A 160 1.12 10.87 13.68
CA THR A 160 1.65 11.80 12.68
C THR A 160 3.16 11.91 12.73
N ILE A 161 3.76 12.16 11.57
CA ILE A 161 5.15 12.60 11.48
C ILE A 161 5.29 13.74 10.49
N TYR A 162 5.92 14.82 10.95
CA TYR A 162 6.38 15.92 10.11
C TYR A 162 7.87 15.73 9.81
N ILE A 163 8.26 15.89 8.54
CA ILE A 163 9.64 15.78 8.08
C ILE A 163 9.98 16.99 7.23
N GLU A 164 11.12 17.62 7.51
CA GLU A 164 11.67 18.76 6.78
C GLU A 164 13.12 18.44 6.38
N ALA A 165 13.44 18.55 5.09
CA ALA A 165 14.77 18.31 4.54
C ALA A 165 15.36 19.59 3.92
N GLU A 166 16.65 19.82 4.15
CA GLU A 166 17.40 20.94 3.58
C GLU A 166 17.86 20.63 2.14
N LYS A 167 17.65 21.59 1.23
CA LYS A 167 18.01 21.47 -0.19
C LYS A 167 19.44 21.94 -0.45
N TYR A 168 20.09 21.39 -1.48
CA TYR A 168 21.48 21.73 -1.83
C TYR A 168 21.72 23.21 -2.12
N ARG A 169 20.74 23.89 -2.75
CA ARG A 169 20.80 25.33 -3.10
C ARG A 169 20.32 26.25 -1.97
N GLY A 170 20.10 25.70 -0.78
CA GLY A 170 19.39 26.38 0.30
C GLY A 170 17.87 26.26 0.15
N GLY A 171 17.17 26.60 1.24
CA GLY A 171 15.74 26.36 1.40
C GLY A 171 15.43 24.95 1.91
N ARG A 172 14.15 24.69 2.15
CA ARG A 172 13.67 23.43 2.73
C ARG A 172 12.47 22.90 1.99
N VAL A 173 12.31 21.58 2.00
CA VAL A 173 11.09 20.89 1.60
C VAL A 173 10.55 20.17 2.82
N SER A 174 9.23 20.10 2.95
CA SER A 174 8.60 19.38 4.04
C SER A 174 7.42 18.55 3.56
N ALA A 175 7.08 17.55 4.36
CA ALA A 175 5.93 16.69 4.20
C ALA A 175 5.41 16.26 5.59
N THR A 176 4.10 16.09 5.70
CA THR A 176 3.46 15.50 6.89
C THR A 176 2.77 14.21 6.50
N PHE A 177 2.93 13.16 7.30
CA PHE A 177 2.32 11.86 7.06
C PHE A 177 1.47 11.45 8.26
N ASP A 178 0.25 10.99 8.00
CA ASP A 178 -0.56 10.24 8.95
C ASP A 178 -0.07 8.79 9.00
N ILE A 179 0.59 8.45 10.10
CA ILE A 179 1.22 7.14 10.33
C ILE A 179 0.38 6.25 11.25
N SER A 180 -0.88 6.61 11.48
CA SER A 180 -1.82 5.76 12.21
C SER A 180 -1.90 4.37 11.56
N GLY A 181 -2.01 3.32 12.39
CA GLY A 181 -2.06 1.93 11.92
C GLY A 181 -0.72 1.35 11.44
N ILE A 182 0.40 2.05 11.65
CA ILE A 182 1.72 1.56 11.18
C ILE A 182 2.12 0.21 11.81
N LYS A 183 1.67 -0.04 13.05
CA LYS A 183 2.00 -1.26 13.80
C LYS A 183 1.44 -2.50 13.11
N GLU A 184 0.28 -2.38 12.49
CA GLU A 184 -0.42 -3.47 11.83
C GLU A 184 0.12 -3.69 10.40
N VAL A 185 0.38 -2.61 9.64
CA VAL A 185 0.88 -2.71 8.24
C VAL A 185 2.32 -3.18 8.13
N ILE A 186 3.15 -3.01 9.17
CA ILE A 186 4.58 -3.34 9.10
C ILE A 186 4.88 -4.84 9.21
N GLU A 187 3.91 -5.64 9.66
CA GLU A 187 4.08 -7.07 9.92
C GLU A 187 4.62 -7.90 8.73
N PRO A 188 4.14 -7.78 7.48
CA PRO A 188 4.75 -8.48 6.35
C PRO A 188 6.21 -8.07 6.13
N LEU A 189 6.55 -6.79 6.30
CA LEU A 189 7.91 -6.30 6.13
C LEU A 189 8.85 -6.89 7.20
N ARG A 190 8.40 -6.93 8.46
CA ARG A 190 9.13 -7.57 9.57
C ARG A 190 9.44 -9.03 9.31
N LYS A 191 8.43 -9.77 8.84
CA LYS A 191 8.59 -11.19 8.50
C LYS A 191 9.59 -11.39 7.37
N ALA A 192 9.51 -10.57 6.32
CA ALA A 192 10.42 -10.66 5.18
C ALA A 192 11.88 -10.32 5.56
N CYS A 193 12.09 -9.35 6.44
CA CYS A 193 13.43 -8.87 6.82
C CYS A 193 13.92 -9.34 8.20
N ASN A 194 13.17 -10.24 8.86
CA ASN A 194 13.55 -10.92 10.11
C ASN A 194 13.83 -9.99 11.32
N TRP A 195 12.93 -9.04 11.67
CA TRP A 195 13.13 -8.15 12.84
C TRP A 195 11.89 -7.65 13.58
#